data_AF-X1S5H4-F1
#
_entry.id   AF-X1S5H4-F1
#
_cell.length_a   1.000
_cell.length_b   1.000
_cell.length_c   1.000
_cell.angle_alpha   90.00
_cell.angle_beta   90.00
_cell.angle_gamma   90.00
#
_symmetry.space_group_name_H-M   'P 1'
#
loop_
_entity.id
_entity.type
_entity.pdbx_description
1 polymer ?
#
loop_
_entity_poly.entity_id
_entity_poly.type
_entity_poly.pdbx_seq_one_letter_code
_entity_poly.pdbx_strand_id
1 'polypeptide(L)'
;MIVILSIPVFVQNNSGYKPDCVAHVGYDKNADLPGFSYQDPKGSVCIPFTQTSQQPPEGYQWEDFYIEEFTDDKIRKKWQEFSQDPDAAKPIIEFAKSFSLGEIRNTGTVYPFGKIEPNEDVNLADIRRPAFFGQSIYNENIAKVDDKTYIVEFTVPRDTYERLHLKVYTPIKLRGWFIKG
;
A
#
# COMPACT_ATOMS: atom_id res chain seq x y z
N MET A 1 29.22 5.45 1.57
CA MET A 1 29.27 4.06 1.07
C MET A 1 27.82 3.63 0.88
N ILE A 2 27.43 3.42 -0.37
CA ILE A 2 26.04 3.26 -0.82
C ILE A 2 25.57 1.84 -0.44
N VAL A 3 24.55 1.73 0.40
CA VAL A 3 23.83 0.45 0.56
C VAL A 3 22.62 0.50 -0.36
N ILE A 4 22.82 -0.05 -1.55
CA ILE A 4 21.77 -0.44 -2.48
C ILE A 4 20.80 -1.32 -1.68
N LEU A 5 19.50 -0.99 -1.71
CA LEU A 5 18.41 -1.88 -1.31
C LEU A 5 18.45 -3.12 -2.21
N SER A 6 19.39 -4.01 -1.92
CA SER A 6 19.39 -5.37 -2.41
C SER A 6 18.16 -6.02 -1.81
N ILE A 7 17.30 -6.58 -2.65
CA ILE A 7 16.23 -7.48 -2.23
C ILE A 7 16.88 -8.47 -1.26
N PRO A 8 16.54 -8.48 0.04
CA PRO A 8 17.22 -9.37 0.96
C PRO A 8 16.80 -10.77 0.57
N VAL A 9 17.75 -11.53 0.01
CA VAL A 9 17.77 -12.97 0.20
C VAL A 9 17.62 -13.15 1.72
N PHE A 10 16.60 -13.88 2.15
CA PHE A 10 16.42 -14.25 3.55
C PHE A 10 17.64 -15.05 4.00
N VAL A 11 18.69 -14.35 4.40
CA VAL A 11 19.79 -14.94 5.14
C VAL A 11 19.31 -14.95 6.58
N GLN A 12 18.90 -16.13 7.05
CA GLN A 12 18.78 -16.42 8.48
C GLN A 12 20.15 -16.16 9.12
N ASN A 13 20.41 -14.93 9.53
CA ASN A 13 21.59 -14.63 10.32
C ASN A 13 21.33 -15.17 11.73
N ASN A 14 22.12 -16.19 12.08
CA ASN A 14 22.25 -16.81 13.39
C ASN A 14 22.57 -15.76 14.46
N SER A 15 21.57 -15.06 15.00
CA SER A 15 21.62 -14.72 16.42
C SER A 15 21.42 -16.05 17.17
N GLY A 16 22.28 -16.37 18.13
CA GLY A 16 22.28 -17.67 18.84
C GLY A 16 20.99 -18.00 19.63
N TYR A 17 19.94 -17.20 19.48
CA TYR A 17 18.64 -17.37 20.11
C TYR A 17 17.64 -17.86 19.06
N LYS A 18 17.21 -19.12 19.22
CA LYS A 18 16.08 -19.64 18.46
C LYS A 18 14.82 -18.88 18.88
N PRO A 19 13.89 -18.61 17.94
CA PRO A 19 12.60 -18.05 18.29
C PRO A 19 11.85 -19.01 19.23
N ASP A 20 11.11 -18.45 20.18
CA ASP A 20 10.37 -19.22 21.19
C ASP A 20 9.19 -19.98 20.56
N CYS A 21 8.61 -19.43 19.48
CA CYS A 21 7.47 -19.98 18.78
C CYS A 21 7.44 -19.54 17.31
N VAL A 22 6.52 -20.15 16.55
CA VAL A 22 6.20 -19.77 15.16
C VAL A 22 4.68 -19.61 15.08
N ALA A 23 4.23 -18.54 14.42
CA ALA A 23 2.81 -18.29 14.19
C ALA A 23 2.55 -17.95 12.72
N HIS A 24 1.46 -18.48 12.18
CA HIS A 24 0.98 -18.09 10.86
C HIS A 24 0.37 -16.68 10.93
N VAL A 25 0.94 -15.75 10.17
CA VAL A 25 0.41 -14.40 10.01
C VAL A 25 -0.28 -14.33 8.65
N GLY A 26 -1.55 -13.95 8.65
CA GLY A 26 -2.38 -13.77 7.44
C GLY A 26 -2.75 -12.31 7.17
N TYR A 27 -2.23 -11.37 7.96
CA TYR A 27 -2.43 -9.93 7.81
C TYR A 27 -1.09 -9.25 7.53
N ASP A 28 -1.04 -8.31 6.57
CA ASP A 28 0.17 -7.66 6.04
C ASP A 28 1.17 -8.61 5.35
N LYS A 29 1.46 -9.77 5.95
CA LYS A 29 2.16 -10.91 5.37
C LYS A 29 1.26 -12.14 5.44
N ASN A 30 1.38 -13.05 4.47
CA ASN A 30 0.69 -14.34 4.45
C ASN A 30 1.73 -15.47 4.56
N ALA A 31 2.33 -15.62 5.74
CA ALA A 31 3.48 -16.49 5.98
C ALA A 31 3.62 -16.89 7.45
N ASP A 32 4.34 -17.98 7.70
CA ASP A 32 4.75 -18.37 9.05
C ASP A 32 5.93 -17.50 9.51
N LEU A 33 5.76 -16.81 10.64
CA LEU A 33 6.76 -15.89 11.19
C LEU A 33 7.28 -16.39 12.55
N PRO A 34 8.58 -16.16 12.85
CA PRO A 34 9.11 -16.38 14.18
C PRO A 34 8.45 -15.44 15.20
N GLY A 35 8.38 -15.85 16.47
CA GLY A 35 7.78 -15.07 17.52
C GLY A 35 8.37 -15.30 18.91
N PHE A 36 7.98 -14.41 19.82
CA PHE A 36 8.24 -14.54 21.26
C PHE A 36 7.03 -15.18 21.94
N SER A 37 7.28 -16.07 22.89
CA SER A 37 6.20 -16.64 23.71
C SER A 37 5.88 -15.67 24.84
N TYR A 38 4.62 -15.30 24.95
CA TYR A 38 4.11 -14.42 26.00
C TYR A 38 2.98 -15.10 26.77
N GLN A 39 3.04 -15.04 28.09
CA GLN A 39 1.96 -15.55 28.93
C GLN A 39 0.92 -14.45 29.16
N ASP A 40 -0.21 -14.56 28.45
CA ASP A 40 -1.39 -13.75 28.66
C ASP A 40 -2.26 -14.38 29.78
N PRO A 41 -3.10 -13.64 30.53
CA PRO A 41 -3.98 -14.23 31.53
C PRO A 41 -4.95 -15.29 30.97
N LYS A 42 -5.15 -15.33 29.65
CA LYS A 42 -5.98 -16.32 28.95
C LYS A 42 -5.19 -17.52 28.39
N GLY A 43 -3.87 -17.50 28.49
CA GLY A 43 -2.99 -18.58 28.02
C GLY A 43 -1.73 -18.08 27.32
N SER A 44 -0.88 -19.02 26.90
CA SER A 44 0.32 -18.70 26.13
C SER A 44 -0.05 -18.24 24.72
N VAL A 45 0.51 -17.09 24.30
CA VAL A 45 0.34 -16.49 22.99
C VAL A 45 1.69 -16.37 22.32
N CYS A 46 1.73 -16.60 21.00
CA CYS A 46 2.91 -16.31 20.18
C CYS A 46 2.79 -14.91 19.59
N ILE A 47 3.75 -14.03 19.88
CA ILE A 47 3.81 -12.67 19.33
C ILE A 47 4.77 -12.70 18.13
N PRO A 48 4.26 -12.75 16.88
CA PRO A 48 5.11 -12.82 15.69
C PRO A 48 5.85 -11.50 15.46
N PHE A 49 7.08 -11.58 14.95
CA PHE A 49 7.86 -10.42 14.53
C PHE A 49 8.53 -10.63 13.18
N THR A 50 8.89 -9.52 12.53
CA THR A 50 9.76 -9.55 11.35
C THR A 50 11.15 -9.08 11.75
N GLN A 51 12.18 -9.80 11.31
CA GLN A 51 13.56 -9.43 11.59
C GLN A 51 13.95 -8.23 10.70
N THR A 52 14.61 -7.25 11.31
CA THR A 52 15.28 -6.19 10.54
C THR A 52 16.56 -6.73 9.93
N SER A 53 16.86 -6.33 8.70
CA SER A 53 18.15 -6.62 8.05
C SER A 53 19.28 -5.70 8.55
N GLN A 54 18.95 -4.65 9.28
CA GLN A 54 19.93 -3.72 9.84
C GLN A 54 20.64 -4.37 11.02
N GLN A 55 21.96 -4.29 11.05
CA GLN A 55 22.78 -4.75 12.16
C GLN A 55 23.45 -3.54 12.83
N PRO A 56 23.80 -3.64 14.12
CA PRO A 56 24.63 -2.62 14.75
C PRO A 56 25.91 -2.43 13.93
N PRO A 57 26.31 -1.19 13.63
CA PRO A 57 27.58 -0.94 12.95
C PRO A 57 28.75 -1.42 13.79
N GLU A 58 29.87 -1.71 13.14
CA GLU A 58 31.07 -2.18 13.83
C GLU A 58 31.50 -1.16 14.91
N GLY A 59 31.73 -1.66 16.12
CA GLY A 59 32.10 -0.82 17.26
C GLY A 59 30.96 0.01 17.86
N TYR A 60 29.69 -0.27 17.54
CA TYR A 60 28.56 0.37 18.21
C TYR A 60 28.61 0.10 19.73
N GLN A 61 28.69 1.17 20.51
CA GLN A 61 28.98 1.12 21.95
C GLN A 61 27.74 0.98 22.83
N TRP A 62 26.55 1.21 22.29
CA TRP A 62 25.32 1.24 23.09
C TRP A 62 24.71 -0.15 23.22
N GLU A 63 24.07 -0.40 24.37
CA GLU A 63 23.58 -1.72 24.76
C GLU A 63 22.47 -2.22 23.83
N ASP A 64 21.57 -1.33 23.37
CA ASP A 64 20.37 -1.71 22.62
C ASP A 64 20.18 -0.92 21.32
N PHE A 65 21.02 -1.20 20.30
CA PHE A 65 20.91 -0.63 18.94
C PHE A 65 19.46 -0.65 18.40
N TYR A 66 18.75 -1.76 18.56
CA TYR A 66 17.40 -1.95 18.00
C TYR A 66 16.31 -1.14 18.71
N ILE A 67 16.58 -0.67 19.92
CA ILE A 67 15.66 0.20 20.67
C ILE A 67 16.02 1.66 20.41
N GLU A 68 17.30 1.98 20.51
CA GLU A 68 17.76 3.36 20.48
C GLU A 68 17.75 3.96 19.07
N GLU A 69 18.04 3.19 18.02
CA GLU A 69 18.12 3.70 16.64
C GLU A 69 16.79 3.68 15.89
N PHE A 70 15.78 3.00 16.43
CA PHE A 70 14.46 2.80 15.82
C PHE A 70 13.34 3.54 16.58
N THR A 71 13.68 4.62 17.27
CA THR A 71 12.69 5.53 17.84
C THR A 71 12.02 6.38 16.77
N ASP A 72 10.76 6.73 17.00
CA ASP A 72 9.95 7.53 16.09
C ASP A 72 10.63 8.88 15.74
N ASP A 73 11.25 9.54 16.73
CA ASP A 73 11.97 10.80 16.53
C ASP A 73 13.22 10.66 15.65
N LYS A 74 14.02 9.60 15.85
CA LYS A 74 15.19 9.35 14.99
C LYS A 74 14.78 8.97 13.57
N ILE A 75 13.72 8.18 13.41
CA ILE A 75 13.17 7.81 12.10
C ILE A 75 12.66 9.06 11.37
N ARG A 76 11.89 9.92 12.05
CA ARG A 76 11.43 11.20 11.48
C ARG A 76 12.59 12.09 11.06
N LYS A 77 13.61 12.23 11.91
CA LYS A 77 14.78 13.04 11.60
C LYS A 77 15.54 12.49 10.38
N LYS A 78 15.80 11.18 10.34
CA LYS A 78 16.43 10.51 9.18
C LYS A 78 15.62 10.76 7.90
N TRP A 79 14.29 10.67 7.95
CA TRP A 79 13.44 10.98 6.80
C TRP A 79 13.51 12.45 6.38
N GLN A 80 13.49 13.40 7.32
CA GLN A 80 13.60 14.84 7.01
C GLN A 80 14.91 15.19 6.31
N GLU A 81 16.02 14.57 6.73
CA GLU A 81 17.33 14.73 6.11
C GLU A 81 17.35 14.08 4.71
N PHE A 82 16.85 12.86 4.60
CA PHE A 82 16.87 12.08 3.35
C PHE A 82 15.94 12.64 2.27
N SER A 83 14.78 13.18 2.66
CA SER A 83 13.78 13.73 1.74
C SER A 83 14.17 15.06 1.07
N GLN A 84 15.32 15.65 1.45
CA GLN A 84 15.86 16.83 0.78
C GLN A 84 16.47 16.52 -0.59
N ASP A 85 16.83 15.26 -0.85
CA ASP A 85 17.32 14.78 -2.14
C ASP A 85 16.19 14.01 -2.87
N PRO A 86 15.60 14.58 -3.93
CA PRO A 86 14.50 13.95 -4.64
C PRO A 86 14.86 12.58 -5.25
N ASP A 87 16.10 12.41 -5.72
CA ASP A 87 16.54 11.17 -6.36
C ASP A 87 16.75 10.07 -5.32
N ALA A 88 17.29 10.42 -4.15
CA ALA A 88 17.40 9.50 -3.03
C ALA A 88 16.02 9.13 -2.47
N ALA A 89 15.11 10.10 -2.33
CA ALA A 89 13.76 9.91 -1.79
C ALA A 89 12.87 9.03 -2.68
N LYS A 90 13.04 9.11 -4.01
CA LYS A 90 12.20 8.44 -5.01
C LYS A 90 11.92 6.95 -4.74
N PRO A 91 12.91 6.06 -4.54
CA PRO A 91 12.65 4.64 -4.28
C PRO A 91 11.85 4.40 -2.99
N ILE A 92 12.07 5.20 -1.94
CA ILE A 92 11.31 5.08 -0.69
C ILE A 92 9.86 5.53 -0.92
N ILE A 93 9.65 6.62 -1.65
CA ILE A 93 8.31 7.09 -2.01
C ILE A 93 7.58 6.08 -2.90
N GLU A 94 8.26 5.47 -3.87
CA GLU A 94 7.69 4.42 -4.73
C GLU A 94 7.29 3.18 -3.92
N PHE A 95 8.12 2.77 -2.96
CA PHE A 95 7.77 1.69 -2.03
C PHE A 95 6.63 2.08 -1.08
N ALA A 96 6.64 3.30 -0.54
CA ALA A 96 5.57 3.80 0.32
C ALA A 96 4.21 3.82 -0.42
N LYS A 97 4.23 4.16 -1.72
CA LYS A 97 3.04 4.12 -2.57
C LYS A 97 2.41 2.72 -2.60
N SER A 98 3.19 1.64 -2.55
CA SER A 98 2.60 0.28 -2.55
C SER A 98 1.79 -0.06 -1.30
N PHE A 99 2.07 0.57 -0.16
CA PHE A 99 1.22 0.44 1.04
C PHE A 99 -0.03 1.31 0.99
N SER A 100 -0.02 2.36 0.17
CA SER A 100 -1.17 3.24 -0.07
C SER A 100 -2.04 2.83 -1.25
N LEU A 101 -1.62 1.81 -2.02
CA LEU A 101 -2.47 1.21 -3.03
C LEU A 101 -3.68 0.63 -2.29
N GLY A 102 -4.81 1.31 -2.40
CA GLY A 102 -6.09 0.77 -1.95
C GLY A 102 -6.27 -0.63 -2.51
N GLU A 103 -7.05 -1.48 -1.82
CA GLU A 103 -7.30 -2.87 -2.21
C GLU A 103 -7.27 -3.02 -3.72
N ILE A 104 -6.24 -3.68 -4.26
CA ILE A 104 -6.26 -4.14 -5.64
C ILE A 104 -7.39 -5.15 -5.66
N ARG A 105 -8.60 -4.66 -5.94
CA ARG A 105 -9.77 -5.52 -6.04
C ARG A 105 -9.41 -6.51 -7.12
N ASN A 106 -9.26 -7.76 -6.71
CA ASN A 106 -9.06 -8.89 -7.62
C ASN A 106 -10.35 -9.07 -8.42
N THR A 107 -10.55 -8.17 -9.39
CA THR A 107 -11.73 -8.06 -10.24
C THR A 107 -11.62 -8.98 -11.46
N GLY A 108 -10.71 -9.95 -11.42
CA GLY A 108 -10.40 -10.85 -12.53
C GLY A 108 -9.56 -10.18 -13.62
N THR A 109 -9.57 -10.78 -14.81
CA THR A 109 -8.88 -10.26 -15.99
C THR A 109 -9.49 -8.91 -16.39
N VAL A 110 -8.80 -7.82 -16.07
CA VAL A 110 -9.18 -6.49 -16.54
C VAL A 110 -8.95 -6.46 -18.05
N TYR A 111 -10.03 -6.42 -18.83
CA TYR A 111 -9.94 -6.19 -20.27
C TYR A 111 -9.11 -4.91 -20.54
N PRO A 112 -8.13 -4.90 -21.44
CA PRO A 112 -7.19 -3.77 -21.54
C PRO A 112 -7.86 -2.48 -22.07
N PHE A 113 -8.92 -2.59 -22.86
CA PHE A 113 -9.68 -1.42 -23.33
C PHE A 113 -10.38 -0.74 -22.16
N GLY A 114 -10.26 0.59 -22.04
CA GLY A 114 -10.82 1.37 -20.94
C GLY A 114 -10.14 1.14 -19.58
N LYS A 115 -8.90 0.64 -19.58
CA LYS A 115 -8.01 0.76 -18.43
C LYS A 115 -7.72 2.24 -18.21
N ILE A 116 -7.95 2.73 -16.99
CA ILE A 116 -7.72 4.11 -16.60
C ILE A 116 -6.63 4.10 -15.54
N GLU A 117 -5.55 4.83 -15.76
CA GLU A 117 -4.54 5.07 -14.74
C GLU A 117 -5.07 6.13 -13.75
N PRO A 118 -5.31 5.79 -12.47
CA PRO A 118 -6.03 6.68 -11.54
C PRO A 118 -5.34 8.03 -11.27
N ASN A 119 -4.03 8.09 -11.49
CA ASN A 119 -3.19 9.24 -11.16
C ASN A 119 -2.79 10.08 -12.38
N GLU A 120 -3.31 9.76 -13.57
CA GLU A 120 -3.01 10.48 -14.81
C GLU A 120 -4.24 11.26 -15.32
N ASP A 121 -4.01 12.09 -16.33
CA ASP A 121 -5.11 12.74 -17.05
C ASP A 121 -5.90 11.69 -17.84
N VAL A 122 -7.20 11.60 -17.53
CA VAL A 122 -8.10 10.61 -18.11
C VAL A 122 -8.89 11.26 -19.24
N ASN A 123 -8.75 10.73 -20.45
CA ASN A 123 -9.66 11.07 -21.54
C ASN A 123 -11.01 10.40 -21.30
N LEU A 124 -12.07 11.20 -21.18
CA LEU A 124 -13.43 10.69 -20.91
C LEU A 124 -13.93 9.73 -21.99
N ALA A 125 -13.43 9.84 -23.22
CA ALA A 125 -13.77 8.92 -24.31
C ALA A 125 -13.27 7.48 -24.08
N ASP A 126 -12.26 7.30 -23.22
CA ASP A 126 -11.68 6.00 -22.91
C ASP A 126 -12.44 5.29 -21.77
N ILE A 127 -13.35 6.00 -21.08
CA ILE A 127 -14.25 5.38 -20.11
C ILE A 127 -15.20 4.45 -20.87
N ARG A 128 -15.15 3.15 -20.56
CA ARG A 128 -16.09 2.15 -21.12
C ARG A 128 -17.51 2.68 -20.96
N ARG A 129 -18.36 2.55 -21.97
CA ARG A 129 -19.80 2.86 -21.87
C ARG A 129 -20.58 1.55 -21.73
N PRO A 130 -21.86 1.57 -21.31
CA PRO A 130 -22.66 0.36 -21.17
C PRO A 130 -22.67 -0.57 -22.39
N ALA A 131 -22.60 -0.04 -23.62
CA ALA A 131 -22.51 -0.85 -24.84
C ALA A 131 -21.34 -1.84 -24.84
N PHE A 132 -20.22 -1.51 -24.18
CA PHE A 132 -19.08 -2.41 -24.03
C PHE A 132 -19.47 -3.74 -23.38
N PHE A 133 -20.32 -3.69 -22.35
CA PHE A 133 -20.76 -4.87 -21.60
C PHE A 133 -21.79 -5.72 -22.36
N GLY A 134 -22.31 -5.23 -23.50
CA GLY A 134 -23.15 -6.03 -24.40
C GLY A 134 -22.36 -6.98 -25.30
N GLN A 135 -21.04 -6.81 -25.38
CA GLN A 135 -20.17 -7.65 -26.18
C GLN A 135 -19.90 -8.99 -25.48
N SER A 136 -19.56 -10.02 -26.25
CA SER A 136 -19.07 -11.29 -25.69
C SER A 136 -17.75 -11.05 -24.93
N ILE A 137 -17.52 -11.66 -23.76
CA ILE A 137 -18.30 -12.72 -23.09
C ILE A 137 -19.41 -12.21 -22.16
N TYR A 138 -19.49 -10.89 -21.93
CA TYR A 138 -20.34 -10.29 -20.92
C TYR A 138 -21.83 -10.43 -21.23
N ASN A 139 -22.25 -10.06 -22.46
CA ASN A 139 -23.65 -10.16 -22.92
C ASN A 139 -24.69 -9.53 -21.95
N GLU A 140 -24.33 -8.43 -21.29
CA GLU A 140 -25.14 -7.82 -20.24
C GLU A 140 -26.24 -6.91 -20.79
N ASN A 141 -27.40 -6.92 -20.12
CA ASN A 141 -28.56 -6.08 -20.50
C ASN A 141 -28.31 -4.58 -20.35
N ILE A 142 -27.32 -4.16 -19.56
CA ILE A 142 -26.99 -2.75 -19.36
C ILE A 142 -26.61 -2.06 -20.69
N ALA A 143 -26.14 -2.81 -21.69
CA ALA A 143 -25.87 -2.28 -23.02
C ALA A 143 -27.09 -1.65 -23.71
N LYS A 144 -28.31 -2.08 -23.33
CA LYS A 144 -29.56 -1.54 -23.90
C LYS A 144 -29.86 -0.10 -23.50
N VAL A 145 -29.15 0.44 -22.50
CA VAL A 145 -29.33 1.82 -22.04
C VAL A 145 -28.19 2.75 -22.46
N ASP A 146 -27.31 2.28 -23.36
CA ASP A 146 -26.17 3.07 -23.81
C ASP A 146 -26.57 4.39 -24.49
N ASP A 147 -27.65 4.38 -25.26
CA ASP A 147 -28.21 5.55 -25.96
C ASP A 147 -28.68 6.66 -25.00
N LYS A 148 -29.06 6.29 -23.79
CA LYS A 148 -29.47 7.20 -22.71
C LYS A 148 -28.42 7.38 -21.62
N THR A 149 -27.19 6.90 -21.86
CA THR A 149 -26.08 7.04 -20.91
C THR A 149 -25.15 8.19 -21.30
N TYR A 150 -24.85 9.04 -20.33
CA TYR A 150 -23.96 10.19 -20.47
C TYR A 150 -22.71 9.97 -19.64
N ILE A 151 -21.55 10.39 -20.15
CA ILE A 151 -20.32 10.46 -19.36
C ILE A 151 -20.27 11.84 -18.71
N VAL A 152 -20.13 11.87 -17.39
CA VAL A 152 -20.12 13.11 -16.62
C VAL A 152 -18.80 13.24 -15.87
N GLU A 153 -18.28 14.48 -15.80
CA GLU A 153 -17.21 14.89 -14.90
C GLU A 153 -17.74 16.03 -14.05
N PHE A 154 -17.54 15.94 -12.73
CA PHE A 154 -17.88 17.02 -11.81
C PHE A 154 -16.87 17.08 -10.68
N THR A 155 -16.76 18.26 -10.07
CA THR A 155 -15.82 18.52 -8.98
C THR A 155 -16.59 18.55 -7.67
N VAL A 156 -16.13 17.78 -6.68
CA VAL A 156 -16.73 17.73 -5.34
C VAL A 156 -15.70 18.01 -4.26
N PRO A 157 -16.12 18.48 -3.08
CA PRO A 157 -15.22 18.50 -1.92
C PRO A 157 -14.79 17.08 -1.55
N ARG A 158 -13.60 16.97 -0.95
CA ARG A 158 -13.15 15.80 -0.22
C ARG A 158 -14.18 15.35 0.81
N ASP A 159 -14.16 14.08 1.16
CA ASP A 159 -15.11 13.57 2.14
C ASP A 159 -14.83 14.17 3.54
N THR A 160 -15.74 13.94 4.50
CA THR A 160 -15.65 14.56 5.82
C THR A 160 -14.42 14.10 6.60
N TYR A 161 -14.02 12.83 6.49
CA TYR A 161 -12.84 12.30 7.17
C TYR A 161 -11.56 12.98 6.67
N GLU A 162 -11.38 13.03 5.35
CA GLU A 162 -10.24 13.68 4.70
C GLU A 162 -10.11 15.17 5.12
N ARG A 163 -11.21 15.91 5.16
CA ARG A 163 -11.19 17.33 5.53
C ARG A 163 -10.94 17.56 7.01
N LEU A 164 -11.60 16.79 7.89
CA LEU A 164 -11.57 17.06 9.33
C LEU A 164 -10.33 16.48 10.01
N HIS A 165 -9.89 15.28 9.60
CA HIS A 165 -8.79 14.58 10.24
C HIS A 165 -7.49 14.71 9.46
N LEU A 166 -7.52 14.51 8.13
CA LEU A 166 -6.32 14.59 7.30
C LEU A 166 -5.97 16.01 6.86
N LYS A 167 -6.86 16.99 7.13
CA LYS A 167 -6.71 18.41 6.76
C LYS A 167 -6.47 18.62 5.26
N VAL A 168 -7.06 17.77 4.43
CA VAL A 168 -7.00 17.86 2.97
C VAL A 168 -8.24 18.59 2.46
N TYR A 169 -8.03 19.73 1.81
CA TYR A 169 -9.13 20.61 1.34
C TYR A 169 -9.20 20.76 -0.18
N THR A 170 -8.23 20.21 -0.91
CA THR A 170 -8.24 20.26 -2.37
C THR A 170 -9.43 19.47 -2.91
N PRO A 171 -10.23 20.04 -3.82
CA PRO A 171 -11.39 19.34 -4.36
C PRO A 171 -10.95 18.15 -5.24
N ILE A 172 -11.84 17.17 -5.39
CA ILE A 172 -11.62 16.00 -6.24
C ILE A 172 -12.50 16.04 -7.47
N LYS A 173 -11.95 15.60 -8.60
CA LYS A 173 -12.73 15.34 -9.81
C LYS A 173 -13.28 13.92 -9.75
N LEU A 174 -14.60 13.78 -9.86
CA LEU A 174 -15.28 12.51 -10.02
C LEU A 174 -15.77 12.38 -11.46
N ARG A 175 -15.67 11.14 -11.97
CA ARG A 175 -16.01 10.80 -13.36
C ARG A 175 -16.82 9.51 -13.36
N GLY A 176 -17.80 9.40 -14.24
CA GLY A 176 -18.60 8.19 -14.34
C GLY A 176 -19.76 8.30 -15.32
N TRP A 177 -20.70 7.37 -15.21
CA TRP A 177 -21.91 7.36 -16.02
C TRP A 177 -23.08 8.01 -15.29
N PHE A 178 -23.90 8.70 -16.05
CA PHE A 178 -25.25 9.07 -15.69
C PHE A 178 -26.21 8.41 -16.68
N ILE A 179 -27.12 7.57 -16.20
CA ILE A 179 -28.14 6.92 -17.02
C ILE A 179 -29.43 7.69 -16.87
N LYS A 180 -29.94 8.27 -17.95
CA LYS A 180 -31.23 8.96 -17.94
C LYS A 180 -32.35 7.93 -17.78
N GLY A 181 -33.15 8.09 -16.73
CA GLY A 181 -34.34 7.29 -16.41
C GLY A 181 -35.32 7.25 -17.57
#